data_AF-A0A955PKI2-F1
#
_entry.id   AF-A0A955PKI2-F1
#
_cell.length_a   1.000
_cell.length_b   1.000
_cell.length_c   1.000
_cell.angle_alpha   90.00
_cell.angle_beta   90.00
_cell.angle_gamma   90.00
#
_symmetry.space_group_name_H-M   'P 1'
#
loop_
_entity.id
_entity.type
_entity.pdbx_description
1 polymer ?
#
loop_
_entity_poly.entity_id
_entity_poly.type
_entity_poly.pdbx_seq_one_letter_code
_entity_poly.pdbx_strand_id
1 'polypeptide(L)'
;MILPATSNNNRNGHQHPTVRPAVTMKEIARLANTSIATVSRVVANKPGVRPKKREEVLNIVSRLGFKPNLFASQLPRKESRILAVMTSDLENHRNASMIENLERAANREGY
;
A
#
# COMPACT_ATOMS: atom_id res chain seq x y z
N MET A 1 -18.32 16.53 -57.43
CA MET A 1 -19.07 17.22 -56.37
C MET A 1 -18.84 16.45 -55.08
N ILE A 2 -17.96 16.94 -54.21
CA ILE A 2 -17.57 16.29 -52.95
C ILE A 2 -17.84 17.30 -51.83
N LEU A 3 -18.66 16.94 -50.85
CA LEU A 3 -18.82 17.68 -49.60
C LEU A 3 -18.21 16.83 -48.46
N PRO A 4 -17.33 17.36 -47.61
CA PRO A 4 -16.96 16.70 -46.36
C PRO A 4 -17.99 17.03 -45.27
N ALA A 5 -18.58 16.00 -44.66
CA ALA A 5 -19.33 16.16 -43.43
C ALA A 5 -18.35 16.12 -42.23
N THR A 6 -18.13 17.27 -41.60
CA THR A 6 -17.62 17.35 -40.23
C THR A 6 -18.80 17.14 -39.27
N SER A 7 -18.73 16.15 -38.37
CA SER A 7 -19.40 16.26 -37.06
C SER A 7 -18.85 15.23 -36.07
N ASN A 8 -18.00 15.74 -35.19
CA ASN A 8 -17.84 15.41 -33.78
C ASN A 8 -18.87 14.43 -33.19
N ASN A 9 -18.40 13.39 -32.49
CA ASN A 9 -19.19 12.83 -31.38
C ASN A 9 -18.31 12.26 -30.26
N ASN A 10 -18.01 13.16 -29.32
CA ASN A 10 -17.74 12.94 -27.91
C ASN A 10 -18.46 11.69 -27.33
N ARG A 11 -17.68 10.63 -27.06
CA ARG A 11 -18.13 9.48 -26.24
C ARG A 11 -17.47 9.53 -24.87
N ASN A 12 -17.86 10.53 -24.07
CA ASN A 12 -17.67 10.49 -22.63
C ASN A 12 -18.90 9.84 -21.99
N GLY A 13 -18.71 8.72 -21.31
CA GLY A 13 -19.77 8.16 -20.48
C GLY A 13 -19.30 6.95 -19.70
N HIS A 14 -18.67 7.18 -18.55
CA HIS A 14 -18.78 6.39 -17.31
C HIS A 14 -18.17 7.22 -16.16
N GLN A 15 -18.93 8.19 -15.63
CA GLN A 15 -18.56 8.91 -14.42
C GLN A 15 -18.89 8.01 -13.21
N HIS A 16 -17.89 7.29 -12.69
CA HIS A 16 -17.98 6.68 -11.37
C HIS A 16 -17.94 7.78 -10.30
N PRO A 17 -18.65 7.63 -9.16
CA PRO A 17 -18.59 8.58 -8.05
C PRO A 17 -17.12 8.84 -7.69
N THR A 18 -16.74 10.12 -7.68
CA THR A 18 -15.37 10.61 -7.59
C THR A 18 -14.77 10.37 -6.20
N VAL A 19 -14.43 9.11 -5.91
CA VAL A 19 -13.46 8.82 -4.85
C VAL A 19 -12.16 9.48 -5.28
N ARG A 20 -11.72 10.51 -4.54
CA ARG A 20 -10.38 11.10 -4.76
C ARG A 20 -9.38 9.94 -4.80
N PRO A 21 -8.55 9.82 -5.85
CA PRO A 21 -7.63 8.70 -5.94
C PRO A 21 -6.77 8.67 -4.68
N ALA A 22 -6.75 7.51 -4.02
CA ALA A 22 -5.89 7.31 -2.87
C ALA A 22 -4.44 7.59 -3.26
N VAL A 23 -3.69 8.25 -2.38
CA VAL A 23 -2.28 8.59 -2.62
C VAL A 23 -1.52 7.32 -2.98
N THR A 24 -0.74 7.37 -4.06
CA THR A 24 0.00 6.20 -4.57
C THR A 24 1.51 6.39 -4.44
N MET A 25 2.26 5.28 -4.44
CA MET A 25 3.74 5.35 -4.49
C MET A 25 4.25 6.10 -5.74
N LYS A 26 3.50 6.05 -6.85
CA LYS A 26 3.82 6.78 -8.09
C LYS A 26 3.75 8.29 -7.87
N GLU A 27 2.75 8.75 -7.12
CA GLU A 27 2.59 10.16 -6.78
C GLU A 27 3.69 10.64 -5.82
N ILE A 28 4.00 9.86 -4.78
CA ILE A 28 5.11 10.15 -3.87
C ILE A 28 6.44 10.21 -4.64
N ALA A 29 6.68 9.28 -5.56
CA ALA A 29 7.89 9.24 -6.38
C ALA A 29 8.03 10.50 -7.23
N ARG A 30 6.92 10.99 -7.81
CA ARG A 30 6.88 12.24 -8.57
C ARG A 30 7.23 13.45 -7.69
N LEU A 31 6.67 13.53 -6.48
CA LEU A 31 6.89 14.64 -5.56
C LEU A 31 8.31 14.65 -4.96
N ALA A 32 8.90 13.48 -4.72
CA ALA A 32 10.25 13.33 -4.19
C ALA A 32 11.37 13.33 -5.26
N ASN A 33 10.99 13.55 -6.53
CA ASN A 33 11.85 13.46 -7.70
C ASN A 33 12.73 12.19 -7.69
N THR A 34 12.09 11.03 -7.58
CA THR A 34 12.77 9.73 -7.48
C THR A 34 11.97 8.63 -8.15
N SER A 35 12.54 7.43 -8.23
CA SER A 35 11.86 6.26 -8.80
C SER A 35 10.91 5.60 -7.79
N ILE A 36 9.88 4.91 -8.30
CA ILE A 36 8.96 4.10 -7.47
C ILE A 36 9.74 3.07 -6.64
N ALA A 37 10.81 2.49 -7.19
CA ALA A 37 11.69 1.56 -6.49
C ALA A 37 12.38 2.20 -5.27
N THR A 38 12.76 3.48 -5.36
CA THR A 38 13.36 4.20 -4.22
C THR A 38 12.33 4.44 -3.13
N VAL A 39 11.12 4.88 -3.49
CA VAL A 39 10.02 5.04 -2.53
C VAL A 39 9.67 3.72 -1.87
N SER A 40 9.57 2.64 -2.65
CA SER A 40 9.32 1.28 -2.13
C SER A 40 10.38 0.85 -1.12
N ARG A 41 11.67 1.11 -1.39
CA ARG A 41 12.76 0.84 -0.42
C ARG A 41 12.64 1.69 0.85
N VAL A 42 12.30 2.97 0.72
CA VAL A 42 12.12 3.85 1.89
C VAL A 42 10.97 3.37 2.76
N VAL A 43 9.79 3.13 2.16
CA VAL A 43 8.59 2.66 2.87
C VAL A 43 8.80 1.28 3.50
N ALA A 44 9.51 0.37 2.83
CA ALA A 44 9.87 -0.94 3.37
C ALA A 44 11.10 -0.92 4.30
N ASN A 45 11.60 0.27 4.66
CA ASN A 45 12.80 0.49 5.48
C ASN A 45 14.05 -0.30 5.04
N LYS A 46 14.20 -0.54 3.73
CA LYS A 46 15.37 -1.26 3.16
C LYS A 46 16.57 -0.32 2.99
N PRO A 47 17.81 -0.81 3.14
CA PRO A 47 19.02 -0.02 2.91
C PRO A 47 19.19 0.39 1.44
N GLY A 48 20.20 1.22 1.15
CA GLY A 48 20.55 1.64 -0.22
C GLY A 48 19.90 2.94 -0.70
N VAL A 49 19.36 3.76 0.22
CA VAL A 49 18.87 5.12 -0.06
C VAL A 49 19.61 6.10 0.85
N ARG A 50 20.18 7.16 0.27
CA ARG A 50 20.92 8.19 1.01
C ARG A 50 20.02 8.80 2.11
N PRO A 51 20.55 9.05 3.33
CA PRO A 51 19.76 9.54 4.46
C PRO A 51 18.90 10.76 4.13
N LYS A 52 19.50 11.78 3.49
CA LYS A 52 18.80 12.99 3.04
C LYS A 52 17.57 12.71 2.16
N LYS A 53 17.69 11.78 1.21
CA LYS A 53 16.60 11.44 0.29
C LYS A 53 15.54 10.56 0.97
N ARG A 54 15.95 9.72 1.93
CA ARG A 54 15.02 8.96 2.77
C ARG A 54 14.13 9.88 3.58
N GLU A 55 14.72 10.87 4.24
CA GLU A 55 14.00 11.86 5.04
C GLU A 55 12.99 12.65 4.20
N GLU A 56 13.41 13.13 3.02
CA GLU A 56 12.53 13.82 2.07
C GLU A 56 11.29 12.97 1.68
N VAL A 57 11.51 11.69 1.36
CA VAL A 57 10.42 10.77 1.01
C VAL A 57 9.51 10.52 2.21
N LEU A 58 10.05 10.31 3.42
CA LEU A 58 9.26 10.09 4.64
C LEU A 58 8.40 11.30 4.99
N ASN A 59 8.93 12.51 4.82
CA ASN A 59 8.18 13.76 5.02
C ASN A 59 7.01 13.86 4.05
N ILE A 60 7.20 13.50 2.78
CA ILE A 60 6.12 13.49 1.78
C ILE A 60 5.07 12.42 2.12
N VAL A 61 5.51 11.21 2.49
CA VAL A 61 4.61 10.11 2.91
C VAL A 61 3.74 10.53 4.08
N SER A 62 4.34 11.13 5.11
CA SER A 62 3.64 11.65 6.29
C SER A 62 2.64 12.74 5.92
N ARG A 63 3.06 13.75 5.16
CA ARG A 63 2.21 14.87 4.74
C ARG A 63 0.99 14.43 3.92
N LEU A 64 1.14 13.38 3.11
CA LEU A 64 0.06 12.86 2.27
C LEU A 64 -0.78 11.79 2.96
N GLY A 65 -0.42 11.37 4.18
CA GLY A 65 -1.12 10.31 4.89
C GLY A 65 -1.08 8.95 4.17
N PHE A 66 -0.03 8.70 3.38
CA PHE A 66 0.09 7.45 2.62
C PHE A 66 0.23 6.25 3.56
N LYS A 67 -0.69 5.30 3.46
CA LYS A 67 -0.64 4.02 4.17
C LYS A 67 -0.41 2.89 3.16
N PRO A 68 0.66 2.10 3.31
CA PRO A 68 0.89 0.94 2.45
C PRO A 68 -0.26 -0.06 2.59
N ASN A 69 -0.77 -0.56 1.48
CA ASN A 69 -1.70 -1.68 1.49
C ASN A 69 -0.92 -2.98 1.68
N LEU A 70 -1.06 -3.62 2.84
CA LEU A 70 -0.34 -4.84 3.20
C LEU A 70 -0.65 -5.99 2.22
N PHE A 71 -1.90 -6.18 1.83
CA PHE A 71 -2.29 -7.19 0.83
C PHE A 71 -1.58 -6.95 -0.51
N ALA A 72 -1.63 -5.71 -1.01
CA ALA A 72 -0.95 -5.35 -2.27
C ALA A 72 0.58 -5.49 -2.18
N SER A 73 1.18 -5.28 -1.01
CA SER A 73 2.62 -5.45 -0.80
C SER A 73 3.09 -6.91 -0.82
N GLN A 74 2.17 -7.84 -0.52
CA GLN A 74 2.40 -9.28 -0.48
C GLN A 74 2.22 -9.94 -1.87
N LEU A 75 1.35 -9.39 -2.73
CA LEU A 75 1.10 -9.90 -4.10
C LEU A 75 2.39 -10.14 -4.92
N PRO A 76 3.32 -9.17 -5.05
CA PRO A 76 4.56 -9.39 -5.81
C PRO A 76 5.47 -10.46 -5.21
N ARG A 77 5.38 -10.69 -3.89
CA ARG A 77 6.17 -11.71 -3.17
C ARG A 77 5.57 -13.10 -3.28
N LYS A 78 4.30 -13.21 -3.74
CA LYS A 78 3.50 -14.45 -3.75
C LYS A 78 3.49 -15.17 -2.39
N GLU A 79 3.64 -14.41 -1.31
CA GLU A 79 3.75 -14.90 0.06
C GLU A 79 2.67 -14.21 0.89
N SER A 80 1.80 -14.98 1.53
CA SER A 80 0.85 -14.47 2.52
C SER A 80 1.46 -14.61 3.91
N ARG A 81 1.50 -13.50 4.66
CA ARG A 81 1.90 -13.52 6.08
C ARG A 81 0.68 -13.36 6.96
N ILE A 82 -0.23 -14.33 6.88
CA ILE A 82 -1.46 -14.36 7.67
C ILE A 82 -1.51 -15.71 8.40
N LEU A 83 -1.64 -15.67 9.72
CA LEU A 83 -1.86 -16.84 10.56
C LEU A 83 -3.33 -16.88 10.98
N ALA A 84 -4.04 -17.94 10.61
CA ALA A 84 -5.39 -18.17 11.09
C ALA A 84 -5.34 -19.00 12.38
N VAL A 85 -5.96 -18.48 13.45
CA VAL A 85 -6.01 -19.15 14.75
C VAL A 85 -7.45 -19.53 15.04
N MET A 86 -7.67 -20.81 15.34
CA MET A 86 -8.98 -21.35 15.69
C MET A 86 -8.94 -21.86 17.12
N THR A 87 -9.88 -21.41 17.95
CA THR A 87 -10.04 -21.82 19.34
C THR A 87 -11.48 -22.24 19.59
N SER A 88 -11.69 -23.14 20.54
CA SER A 88 -13.02 -23.56 20.97
C SER A 88 -13.78 -22.46 21.72
N ASP A 89 -13.04 -21.55 22.39
CA ASP A 89 -13.58 -20.43 23.14
C ASP A 89 -12.49 -19.34 23.34
N LEU A 90 -12.88 -18.07 23.21
CA LEU A 90 -12.03 -16.89 23.41
C LEU A 90 -12.04 -16.41 24.87
N GLU A 91 -13.07 -16.74 25.66
CA GLU A 91 -13.24 -16.26 27.03
C GLU A 91 -12.46 -17.12 28.05
N ASN A 92 -12.07 -18.34 27.66
CA ASN A 92 -11.25 -19.20 28.50
C ASN A 92 -9.84 -18.61 28.68
N HIS A 93 -9.49 -18.26 29.92
CA HIS A 93 -8.19 -17.68 30.30
C HIS A 93 -6.96 -18.48 29.81
N ARG A 94 -7.07 -19.82 29.72
CA ARG A 94 -6.00 -20.68 29.17
C ARG A 94 -5.80 -20.46 27.67
N ASN A 95 -6.87 -20.25 26.91
CA ASN A 95 -6.80 -19.99 25.48
C ASN A 95 -6.32 -18.57 25.20
N ALA A 96 -6.80 -17.58 25.98
CA ALA A 96 -6.38 -16.19 25.85
C ALA A 96 -4.86 -16.03 26.04
N SER A 97 -4.30 -16.62 27.09
CA SER A 97 -2.85 -16.60 27.32
C SER A 97 -2.04 -17.31 26.23
N MET A 98 -2.55 -18.40 25.64
CA MET A 98 -1.91 -19.04 24.48
C MET A 98 -1.94 -18.15 23.24
N ILE A 99 -3.08 -17.53 22.93
CA ILE A 99 -3.23 -16.63 21.78
C ILE A 99 -2.30 -15.43 21.91
N GLU A 100 -2.20 -14.82 23.09
CA GLU A 100 -1.31 -13.68 23.35
C GLU A 100 0.17 -14.06 23.15
N ASN A 101 0.57 -15.25 23.60
CA ASN A 101 1.93 -15.75 23.39
C ASN A 101 2.21 -16.11 21.93
N LEU A 102 1.23 -16.66 21.22
CA LEU A 102 1.29 -16.92 19.79
C LEU A 102 1.44 -15.60 19.01
N GLU A 103 0.63 -14.59 19.32
CA GLU A 103 0.71 -13.25 18.72
C GLU A 103 2.09 -12.64 18.94
N ARG A 104 2.61 -12.68 20.18
CA ARG A 104 3.97 -12.19 20.47
C ARG A 104 5.05 -12.92 19.69
N ALA A 105 4.93 -14.23 19.52
CA ALA A 105 5.88 -15.01 18.72
C ALA A 105 5.77 -14.66 17.23
N ALA A 106 4.56 -14.59 16.68
CA ALA A 106 4.28 -14.25 15.29
C ALA A 106 4.82 -12.85 14.93
N ASN A 107 4.54 -11.85 15.77
CA ASN A 107 5.05 -10.48 15.59
C ASN A 107 6.58 -10.41 15.54
N ARG A 108 7.29 -11.22 16.35
CA ARG A 108 8.76 -11.28 16.34
C ARG A 108 9.32 -11.84 15.01
N GLU A 109 8.60 -12.76 14.40
CA GLU A 109 8.95 -13.36 13.09
C GLU A 109 8.42 -12.54 11.90
N GLY A 110 7.71 -11.44 12.17
CA GLY A 110 7.15 -10.53 11.18
C GLY A 110 5.94 -11.09 10.44
N TYR A 111 5.09 -11.83 11.16
CA TYR A 111 3.73 -12.19 10.77
C TYR A 111 2.72 -11.17 11.30
#